data_AF-A0A0F8BPV4-F1
#
_entry.id   AF-A0A0F8BPV4-F1
#
_cell.length_a   1.000
_cell.length_b   1.000
_cell.length_c   1.000
_cell.angle_alpha   90.00
_cell.angle_beta   90.00
_cell.angle_gamma   90.00
#
_symmetry.space_group_name_H-M   'P 1'
#
loop_
_entity.id
_entity.type
_entity.pdbx_description
1 polymer ?
#
loop_
_entity_poly.entity_id
_entity_poly.type
_entity_poly.pdbx_seq_one_letter_code
_entity_poly.pdbx_strand_id
1 'polypeptide(L)'
;MNLSRCILTAPLRSRTASVCTTCLGRPLSQRRAVGNATPKPAVEPFLSGVSTLPERRLISVSGPDAAKFLNGVVTAEIKSDGPHPPVQYAGFLTARGRVVNDVFIYADILGIGKDGPEASFLIEVDASEAQGLEKLIKKYKLRAKFNTRLLDQGEVGLWVAWNGKGKAALNRNVLQRYYGGPVIAAADARLAQLGSRILSPYSYKSPAGVLGIKSVPPEAYRLRRYLHGIAEGQAEILKANALPMEMNMDILNGISFSKGCYVGQELTIRTRHRGVVRKRLLPCVVYTEEQTAPKGLEYSSHGDLAANIPQDTGIFRAAKKRRVRSSGRWVGGVGNIGLALCRIDSMAGLTIPGEEPDAPEVYNPFAEFDMKFQPKSEVTIESRVPNPDGITEEPVDKDGGAIMEALSLSANDRVEHTLRVKPFVPEWMRSALDQQLGRAKDEEIEDEAEEKEEQ
;
A
#
# COMPACT_ATOMS: atom_id res chain seq x y z
N MET A 1 -48.95 62.88 -40.55
CA MET A 1 -47.84 62.25 -41.28
C MET A 1 -46.97 61.48 -40.27
N ASN A 2 -47.01 60.15 -40.38
CA ASN A 2 -46.08 59.10 -39.93
C ASN A 2 -45.57 59.02 -38.46
N LEU A 3 -46.31 58.20 -37.69
CA LEU A 3 -45.91 57.03 -36.87
C LEU A 3 -44.88 57.15 -35.71
N SER A 4 -45.45 57.27 -34.49
CA SER A 4 -45.28 56.45 -33.26
C SER A 4 -43.91 56.11 -32.61
N ARG A 5 -43.70 56.75 -31.44
CA ARG A 5 -43.31 56.26 -30.07
C ARG A 5 -42.58 54.91 -29.84
N CYS A 6 -41.52 54.95 -29.01
CA CYS A 6 -41.37 54.37 -27.64
C CYS A 6 -39.88 54.39 -27.20
N ILE A 7 -39.37 55.34 -26.40
CA ILE A 7 -39.25 55.45 -24.92
C ILE A 7 -38.44 54.33 -24.21
N LEU A 8 -37.33 54.73 -23.54
CA LEU A 8 -36.94 54.48 -22.11
C LEU A 8 -35.41 54.72 -21.93
N THR A 9 -34.93 55.90 -21.48
CA THR A 9 -34.68 56.40 -20.08
C THR A 9 -33.35 55.96 -19.39
N ALA A 10 -32.42 56.93 -19.36
CA ALA A 10 -31.43 57.42 -18.37
C ALA A 10 -30.84 56.57 -17.18
N PRO A 11 -29.59 56.88 -16.73
CA PRO A 11 -28.80 56.09 -15.78
C PRO A 11 -28.92 56.55 -14.31
N LEU A 12 -28.65 55.64 -13.36
CA LEU A 12 -28.67 55.90 -11.91
C LEU A 12 -27.27 55.81 -11.25
N ARG A 13 -27.13 56.61 -10.20
CA ARG A 13 -25.94 57.02 -9.46
C ARG A 13 -25.21 55.92 -8.65
N SER A 14 -23.91 56.16 -8.51
CA SER A 14 -22.96 55.66 -7.51
C SER A 14 -23.53 55.41 -6.10
N ARG A 15 -23.21 54.23 -5.54
CA ARG A 15 -23.24 53.93 -4.09
C ARG A 15 -21.91 53.29 -3.70
N THR A 16 -21.15 53.97 -2.86
CA THR A 16 -19.98 53.44 -2.15
C THR A 16 -20.43 52.44 -1.08
N ALA A 17 -19.84 51.25 -1.07
CA ALA A 17 -20.10 50.24 -0.05
C ALA A 17 -19.16 50.44 1.14
N SER A 18 -19.69 50.84 2.29
CA SER A 18 -18.96 50.85 3.56
C SER A 18 -18.91 49.44 4.12
N VAL A 19 -17.73 48.84 4.19
CA VAL A 19 -17.51 47.53 4.84
C VAL A 19 -17.45 47.74 6.35
N CYS A 20 -18.32 47.04 7.08
CA CYS A 20 -18.30 47.00 8.55
C CYS A 20 -17.00 46.36 9.05
N THR A 21 -16.20 47.11 9.81
CA THR A 21 -14.90 46.66 10.37
C THR A 21 -15.04 45.50 11.35
N THR A 22 -16.22 45.26 11.91
CA THR A 22 -16.50 44.13 12.81
C THR A 22 -16.66 42.79 12.06
N CYS A 23 -16.95 42.83 10.74
CA CYS A 23 -17.13 41.63 9.92
C CYS A 23 -15.81 41.08 9.33
N LEU A 24 -14.72 41.85 9.37
CA LEU A 24 -13.39 41.47 8.87
C LEU A 24 -12.57 40.65 9.88
N GLY A 25 -13.08 40.43 11.10
CA GLY A 25 -12.35 39.79 12.20
C GLY A 25 -12.90 38.44 12.69
N ARG A 26 -13.91 37.84 12.03
CA ARG A 26 -14.43 36.52 12.42
C ARG A 26 -13.82 35.42 11.54
N PRO A 27 -13.19 34.36 12.11
CA PRO A 27 -12.77 33.22 11.31
C PRO A 27 -14.02 32.62 10.67
N LEU A 28 -13.96 32.40 9.34
CA LEU A 28 -14.97 31.66 8.60
C LEU A 28 -15.07 30.26 9.21
N SER A 29 -16.08 30.06 10.06
CA SER A 29 -16.52 28.74 10.47
C SER A 29 -16.92 28.00 9.20
N GLN A 30 -16.06 27.07 8.75
CA GLN A 30 -16.39 26.13 7.69
C GLN A 30 -17.60 25.34 8.16
N ARG A 31 -18.79 25.68 7.66
CA ARG A 31 -19.92 24.74 7.65
C ARG A 31 -19.46 23.55 6.80
N ARG A 32 -18.99 22.48 7.45
CA ARG A 32 -18.90 21.17 6.83
C ARG A 32 -20.31 20.81 6.39
N ALA A 33 -20.55 20.83 5.08
CA ALA A 33 -21.68 20.12 4.53
C ALA A 33 -21.52 18.66 4.96
N VAL A 34 -22.48 18.14 5.73
CA VAL A 34 -22.64 16.71 5.93
C VAL A 34 -23.08 16.17 4.57
N GLY A 35 -22.10 15.84 3.74
CA GLY A 35 -22.35 15.09 2.52
C GLY A 35 -22.76 13.69 2.94
N ASN A 36 -23.95 13.25 2.53
CA ASN A 36 -24.24 11.83 2.45
C ASN A 36 -23.05 11.17 1.76
N ALA A 37 -22.42 10.19 2.43
CA ALA A 37 -21.33 9.44 1.84
C ALA A 37 -21.89 8.76 0.58
N THR A 38 -21.54 9.30 -0.59
CA THR A 38 -21.82 8.62 -1.85
C THR A 38 -21.14 7.25 -1.77
N PRO A 39 -21.87 6.14 -2.01
CA PRO A 39 -21.27 4.81 -1.97
C PRO A 39 -20.04 4.81 -2.89
N LYS A 40 -18.90 4.36 -2.35
CA LYS A 40 -17.64 4.33 -3.08
C LYS A 40 -17.88 3.52 -4.37
N PRO A 41 -17.64 4.09 -5.57
CA PRO A 41 -17.94 3.38 -6.81
C PRO A 41 -17.18 2.06 -6.84
N ALA A 42 -17.88 0.99 -7.22
CA ALA A 42 -17.31 -0.33 -7.38
C ALA A 42 -16.10 -0.24 -8.34
N VAL A 43 -14.95 -0.74 -7.88
CA VAL A 43 -13.72 -0.74 -8.67
C VAL A 43 -13.76 -1.93 -9.61
N GLU A 44 -13.60 -1.73 -10.92
CA GLU A 44 -13.53 -2.83 -11.88
C GLU A 44 -12.10 -3.37 -12.02
N PRO A 45 -11.90 -4.68 -12.29
CA PRO A 45 -10.58 -5.25 -12.55
C PRO A 45 -10.12 -4.91 -13.98
N PHE A 46 -9.54 -3.72 -14.15
CA PHE A 46 -9.04 -3.26 -15.44
C PHE A 46 -7.89 -4.13 -15.96
N LEU A 47 -8.08 -4.73 -17.13
CA LEU A 47 -7.03 -5.51 -17.82
C LEU A 47 -5.84 -4.63 -18.18
N SER A 48 -6.06 -3.39 -18.60
CA SER A 48 -5.04 -2.39 -18.88
C SER A 48 -5.42 -1.05 -18.26
N GLY A 49 -4.42 -0.26 -17.88
CA GLY A 49 -4.65 1.03 -17.25
C GLY A 49 -3.37 1.82 -17.04
N VAL A 50 -3.53 3.14 -16.97
CA VAL A 50 -2.53 4.07 -16.44
C VAL A 50 -3.13 4.76 -15.22
N SER A 51 -2.47 4.67 -14.09
CA SER A 51 -2.95 5.30 -12.86
C SER A 51 -1.87 6.13 -12.20
N THR A 52 -2.29 7.16 -11.47
CA THR A 52 -1.41 7.92 -10.57
C THR A 52 -1.21 7.15 -9.27
N LEU A 53 -0.12 7.45 -8.56
CA LEU A 53 0.17 6.87 -7.25
C LEU A 53 0.14 7.97 -6.16
N PRO A 54 -1.05 8.44 -5.75
CA PRO A 54 -1.17 9.54 -4.78
C PRO A 54 -0.71 9.16 -3.38
N GLU A 55 -0.71 7.86 -3.05
CA GLU A 55 -0.25 7.31 -1.78
C GLU A 55 1.28 7.17 -1.71
N ARG A 56 2.01 7.62 -2.74
CA ARG A 56 3.48 7.53 -2.81
C ARG A 56 4.11 8.92 -2.94
N ARG A 57 5.29 9.10 -2.35
CA ARG A 57 6.09 10.33 -2.39
C ARG A 57 7.55 10.00 -2.69
N LEU A 58 8.28 10.99 -3.17
CA LEU A 58 9.69 10.85 -3.53
C LEU A 58 10.59 11.66 -2.59
N ILE A 59 11.70 11.04 -2.20
CA ILE A 59 12.82 11.68 -1.52
C ILE A 59 14.02 11.64 -2.47
N SER A 60 14.59 12.79 -2.78
CA SER A 60 15.88 12.88 -3.48
C SER A 60 17.01 12.62 -2.49
N VAL A 61 18.00 11.84 -2.91
CA VAL A 61 19.29 11.63 -2.22
C VAL A 61 20.41 11.75 -3.25
N SER A 62 21.18 12.84 -3.17
CA SER A 62 22.19 13.18 -4.19
C SER A 62 23.54 13.53 -3.58
N GLY A 63 24.61 12.93 -4.09
CA GLY A 63 25.98 13.19 -3.69
C GLY A 63 26.88 11.97 -3.84
N PRO A 64 28.20 12.14 -3.74
CA PRO A 64 29.18 11.08 -4.01
C PRO A 64 29.03 9.87 -3.08
N ASP A 65 28.60 10.07 -1.82
CA ASP A 65 28.44 8.97 -0.85
C ASP A 65 27.04 8.34 -0.86
N ALA A 66 26.11 8.80 -1.71
CA ALA A 66 24.71 8.37 -1.69
C ALA A 66 24.54 6.86 -1.91
N ALA A 67 25.19 6.29 -2.93
CA ALA A 67 25.09 4.86 -3.23
C ALA A 67 25.65 3.99 -2.10
N LYS A 68 26.81 4.38 -1.55
CA LYS A 68 27.45 3.69 -0.43
C LYS A 68 26.57 3.74 0.81
N PHE A 69 26.01 4.90 1.11
CA PHE A 69 25.06 5.08 2.21
C PHE A 69 23.84 4.16 2.05
N LEU A 70 23.18 4.19 0.89
CA LEU A 70 22.00 3.36 0.63
C LEU A 70 22.29 1.87 0.77
N ASN A 71 23.44 1.41 0.27
CA ASN A 71 23.85 0.02 0.46
C ASN A 71 23.96 -0.38 1.94
N GLY A 72 24.31 0.54 2.84
CA GLY A 72 24.39 0.26 4.28
C GLY A 72 23.04 0.28 5.02
N VAL A 73 21.97 0.81 4.43
CA VAL A 73 20.69 1.02 5.14
C VAL A 73 19.48 0.33 4.49
N VAL A 74 19.62 -0.20 3.28
CA VAL A 74 18.55 -0.93 2.58
C VAL A 74 18.90 -2.40 2.33
N THR A 75 17.87 -3.24 2.21
CA THR A 75 18.02 -4.70 1.99
C THR A 75 18.46 -5.08 0.58
N ALA A 76 18.22 -4.24 -0.43
CA ALA A 76 18.61 -4.50 -1.81
C ALA A 76 19.98 -3.91 -2.14
N GLU A 77 20.65 -4.46 -3.16
CA GLU A 77 21.91 -3.93 -3.66
C GLU A 77 21.65 -2.69 -4.54
N ILE A 78 22.36 -1.60 -4.28
CA ILE A 78 22.29 -0.37 -5.07
C ILE A 78 23.57 -0.22 -5.87
N LYS A 79 23.48 -0.37 -7.19
CA LYS A 79 24.63 -0.21 -8.08
C LYS A 79 24.77 1.26 -8.48
N SER A 80 25.98 1.80 -8.36
CA SER A 80 26.30 3.20 -8.67
C SER A 80 26.62 3.44 -10.15
N ASP A 81 26.96 2.38 -10.88
CA ASP A 81 27.33 2.34 -12.28
C ASP A 81 26.23 1.63 -13.10
N GLY A 82 25.69 2.28 -14.15
CA GLY A 82 24.56 1.72 -14.92
C GLY A 82 24.90 0.45 -15.73
N PRO A 83 23.94 -0.26 -16.36
CA PRO A 83 22.48 -0.21 -16.24
C PRO A 83 21.93 -1.53 -15.66
N HIS A 84 21.69 -1.62 -14.34
CA HIS A 84 20.99 -2.77 -13.74
C HIS A 84 20.23 -2.41 -12.45
N PRO A 85 19.02 -2.96 -12.27
CA PRO A 85 17.79 -2.47 -12.91
C PRO A 85 17.58 -0.95 -12.71
N PRO A 86 16.79 -0.27 -13.57
CA PRO A 86 16.48 1.15 -13.42
C PRO A 86 15.67 1.49 -12.15
N VAL A 87 15.14 0.47 -11.49
CA VAL A 87 14.42 0.55 -10.23
C VAL A 87 14.70 -0.69 -9.39
N GLN A 88 14.99 -0.52 -8.10
CA GLN A 88 15.12 -1.59 -7.12
C GLN A 88 13.97 -1.52 -6.12
N TYR A 89 13.38 -2.67 -5.78
CA TYR A 89 12.52 -2.79 -4.60
C TYR A 89 13.39 -3.08 -3.39
N ALA A 90 13.15 -2.42 -2.26
CA ALA A 90 13.95 -2.62 -1.05
C ALA A 90 13.13 -2.33 0.22
N GLY A 91 13.67 -2.76 1.36
CA GLY A 91 13.17 -2.41 2.68
C GLY A 91 14.20 -1.60 3.47
N PHE A 92 13.74 -0.59 4.19
CA PHE A 92 14.45 -0.07 5.36
C PHE A 92 14.07 -0.92 6.56
N LEU A 93 15.05 -1.41 7.32
CA LEU A 93 14.78 -2.23 8.49
C LEU A 93 15.15 -1.51 9.80
N THR A 94 14.52 -1.96 10.88
CA THR A 94 15.02 -1.72 12.23
C THR A 94 16.28 -2.55 12.47
N ALA A 95 17.08 -2.21 13.47
CA ALA A 95 18.21 -3.03 13.91
C ALA A 95 17.80 -4.46 14.34
N ARG A 96 16.51 -4.69 14.63
CA ARG A 96 15.96 -6.02 14.93
C ARG A 96 15.46 -6.77 13.69
N GLY A 97 15.70 -6.27 12.48
CA GLY A 97 15.30 -6.90 11.22
C GLY A 97 13.80 -6.80 10.89
N ARG A 98 13.10 -5.80 11.43
CA ARG A 98 11.67 -5.53 11.12
C ARG A 98 11.53 -4.44 10.07
N VAL A 99 10.57 -4.57 9.15
CA VAL A 99 10.36 -3.60 8.06
C VAL A 99 9.87 -2.27 8.64
N VAL A 100 10.59 -1.19 8.33
CA VAL A 100 10.18 0.20 8.62
C VAL A 100 9.39 0.75 7.43
N ASN A 101 9.95 0.66 6.23
CA ASN A 101 9.33 1.09 4.98
C ASN A 101 9.72 0.17 3.83
N ASP A 102 8.75 -0.10 2.96
CA ASP A 102 8.95 -0.63 1.61
C ASP A 102 9.19 0.55 0.64
N VAL A 103 10.24 0.44 -0.18
CA VAL A 103 10.64 1.53 -1.07
C VAL A 103 10.97 1.03 -2.47
N PHE A 104 10.79 1.92 -3.45
CA PHE A 104 11.45 1.80 -4.76
C PHE A 104 12.56 2.82 -4.85
N ILE A 105 13.73 2.39 -5.30
CA ILE A 105 14.90 3.25 -5.47
C ILE A 105 15.20 3.33 -6.96
N TYR A 106 15.25 4.55 -7.50
CA TYR A 106 15.54 4.82 -8.90
C TYR A 106 16.87 5.53 -9.02
N ALA A 107 17.64 5.20 -10.04
CA ALA A 107 18.72 6.06 -10.51
C ALA A 107 18.08 7.35 -11.08
N ASP A 108 18.42 8.51 -10.49
CA ASP A 108 17.85 9.77 -10.89
C ASP A 108 18.46 10.28 -12.20
N ILE A 109 17.68 10.19 -13.26
CA ILE A 109 17.95 10.80 -14.56
C ILE A 109 17.01 11.98 -14.85
N LEU A 110 16.14 12.35 -13.92
CA LEU A 110 15.25 13.51 -14.06
C LEU A 110 15.97 14.80 -13.67
N GLY A 111 16.96 14.72 -12.78
CA GLY A 111 17.70 15.88 -12.28
C GLY A 111 16.89 16.75 -11.32
N ILE A 112 15.80 16.22 -10.76
CA ILE A 112 14.88 16.98 -9.90
C ILE A 112 15.36 16.87 -8.45
N GLY A 113 15.65 18.03 -7.85
CA GLY A 113 16.21 18.08 -6.49
C GLY A 113 17.65 17.59 -6.39
N LYS A 114 18.40 17.72 -7.49
CA LYS A 114 19.82 17.42 -7.59
C LYS A 114 20.64 18.71 -7.49
N ASP A 115 21.68 18.70 -6.65
CA ASP A 115 22.59 19.84 -6.44
C ASP A 115 23.99 19.56 -7.04
N GLY A 116 24.07 19.09 -8.29
CA GLY A 116 25.36 18.89 -8.97
C GLY A 116 25.40 17.72 -9.97
N PRO A 117 26.59 17.33 -10.47
CA PRO A 117 26.76 16.25 -11.43
C PRO A 117 26.79 14.84 -10.80
N GLU A 118 26.93 14.76 -9.48
CA GLU A 118 27.12 13.54 -8.69
C GLU A 118 26.01 12.48 -8.85
N ALA A 119 26.24 11.26 -8.33
CA ALA A 119 25.20 10.23 -8.28
C ALA A 119 23.96 10.75 -7.52
N SER A 120 22.77 10.45 -8.05
CA SER A 120 21.50 10.86 -7.48
C SER A 120 20.50 9.71 -7.56
N PHE A 121 19.69 9.59 -6.51
CA PHE A 121 18.67 8.55 -6.38
C PHE A 121 17.35 9.18 -5.95
N LEU A 122 16.25 8.66 -6.49
CA LEU A 122 14.90 8.96 -6.02
C LEU A 122 14.39 7.76 -5.23
N ILE A 123 13.92 8.00 -4.00
CA ILE A 123 13.35 6.97 -3.14
C ILE A 123 11.84 7.20 -3.09
N GLU A 124 11.08 6.27 -3.65
CA GLU A 124 9.63 6.23 -3.56
C GLU A 124 9.18 5.46 -2.32
N VAL A 125 8.44 6.14 -1.45
CA VAL A 125 7.94 5.64 -0.17
C VAL A 125 6.47 6.00 0.00
N ASP A 126 5.76 5.31 0.90
CA ASP A 126 4.43 5.69 1.35
C ASP A 126 4.37 7.17 1.76
N ALA A 127 3.35 7.88 1.27
CA ALA A 127 3.19 9.30 1.47
C ALA A 127 3.05 9.68 2.96
N SER A 128 2.44 8.82 3.77
CA SER A 128 2.26 9.04 5.22
C SER A 128 3.57 8.94 5.99
N GLU A 129 4.58 8.25 5.45
CA GLU A 129 5.86 8.01 6.11
C GLU A 129 7.04 8.77 5.49
N ALA A 130 6.82 9.47 4.38
CA ALA A 130 7.88 10.15 3.64
C ALA A 130 8.70 11.13 4.50
N GLN A 131 8.03 11.92 5.35
CA GLN A 131 8.71 12.82 6.28
C GLN A 131 9.50 12.07 7.36
N GLY A 132 8.98 10.93 7.82
CA GLY A 132 9.63 10.07 8.81
C GLY A 132 10.89 9.43 8.25
N LEU A 133 10.82 8.92 7.01
CA LEU A 133 11.97 8.33 6.32
C LEU A 133 13.04 9.39 6.00
N GLU A 134 12.66 10.59 5.56
CA GLU A 134 13.63 11.68 5.31
C GLU A 134 14.42 12.03 6.60
N LYS A 135 13.74 12.09 7.75
CA LYS A 135 14.39 12.30 9.05
C LYS A 135 15.33 11.14 9.42
N LEU A 136 14.93 9.90 9.13
CA LEU A 136 15.77 8.72 9.36
C LEU A 136 17.05 8.76 8.50
N ILE A 137 16.93 9.11 7.22
CA ILE A 137 18.07 9.27 6.31
C ILE A 137 19.02 10.36 6.83
N LYS A 138 18.49 11.51 7.24
CA LYS A 138 19.27 12.60 7.84
C LYS A 138 20.00 12.15 9.11
N LYS A 139 19.34 11.34 9.95
CA LYS A 139 19.94 10.77 11.17
C LYS A 139 21.11 9.82 10.87
N TYR A 140 21.00 8.99 9.85
CA TYR A 140 22.04 8.03 9.47
C TYR A 140 23.14 8.58 8.55
N LYS A 141 23.00 9.82 8.07
CA LYS A 141 23.97 10.46 7.17
C LYS A 141 25.41 10.48 7.72
N LEU A 142 25.64 10.56 9.03
CA LEU A 142 26.96 10.41 9.70
C LEU A 142 28.20 10.81 8.87
N ARG A 143 28.35 12.11 8.56
CA ARG A 143 29.43 12.71 7.74
C ARG A 143 29.46 12.31 6.25
N ALA A 144 28.64 11.38 5.80
CA ALA A 144 28.50 11.05 4.39
C ALA A 144 28.10 12.30 3.58
N LYS A 145 28.77 12.48 2.45
CA LYS A 145 28.64 13.61 1.54
C LYS A 145 27.48 13.35 0.57
N PHE A 146 26.26 13.64 1.02
CA PHE A 146 25.07 13.71 0.16
C PHE A 146 24.03 14.67 0.73
N ASN A 147 23.20 15.26 -0.11
CA ASN A 147 22.01 16.02 0.27
C ASN A 147 20.78 15.13 0.18
N THR A 148 19.76 15.42 0.99
CA THR A 148 18.47 14.74 0.92
C THR A 148 17.33 15.74 1.04
N ARG A 149 16.30 15.55 0.21
CA ARG A 149 15.14 16.45 0.12
C ARG A 149 13.87 15.67 -0.18
N LEU A 150 12.86 15.82 0.67
CA LEU A 150 11.50 15.41 0.34
C LEU A 150 10.96 16.30 -0.80
N LEU A 151 10.56 15.69 -1.93
CA LEU A 151 10.02 16.40 -3.08
C LEU A 151 8.54 16.76 -2.86
N ASP A 152 8.13 17.95 -3.30
CA ASP A 152 6.76 18.44 -3.17
C ASP A 152 5.77 17.72 -4.11
N GLN A 153 4.50 17.69 -3.71
CA GLN A 153 3.40 17.17 -4.53
C GLN A 153 3.17 18.12 -5.72
N GLY A 154 3.88 17.88 -6.82
CA GLY A 154 3.87 18.76 -7.99
C GLY A 154 5.21 18.92 -8.67
N GLU A 155 6.29 18.31 -8.17
CA GLU A 155 7.58 18.30 -8.87
C GLU A 155 7.70 17.12 -9.85
N VAL A 156 7.21 15.95 -9.44
CA VAL A 156 7.27 14.70 -10.21
C VAL A 156 5.89 14.06 -10.29
N GLY A 157 5.48 13.66 -11.48
CA GLY A 157 4.35 12.77 -11.71
C GLY A 157 4.77 11.31 -11.52
N LEU A 158 4.13 10.60 -10.59
CA LEU A 158 4.31 9.16 -10.37
C LEU A 158 3.13 8.41 -10.98
N TRP A 159 3.45 7.50 -11.89
CA TRP A 159 2.47 6.71 -12.59
C TRP A 159 2.84 5.24 -12.58
N VAL A 160 1.81 4.41 -12.68
CA VAL A 160 1.94 3.01 -13.03
C VAL A 160 1.10 2.71 -14.25
N ALA A 161 1.62 1.87 -15.14
CA ALA A 161 0.93 1.53 -16.37
C ALA A 161 1.09 0.03 -16.67
N TRP A 162 -0.02 -0.62 -17.01
CA TRP A 162 -0.10 -2.05 -17.29
C TRP A 162 -1.00 -2.34 -18.48
N ASN A 163 -0.72 -3.43 -19.19
CA ASN A 163 -1.41 -3.78 -20.44
C ASN A 163 -1.75 -5.29 -20.54
N GLY A 164 -2.60 -5.78 -19.64
CA GLY A 164 -3.04 -7.17 -19.63
C GLY A 164 -2.03 -8.10 -18.94
N LYS A 165 -1.81 -9.28 -19.53
CA LYS A 165 -1.00 -10.37 -18.95
C LYS A 165 0.48 -10.34 -19.37
N GLY A 166 0.88 -9.47 -20.30
CA GLY A 166 2.25 -9.40 -20.81
C GLY A 166 3.20 -8.61 -19.91
N LYS A 167 4.51 -8.78 -20.11
CA LYS A 167 5.51 -7.81 -19.64
C LYS A 167 5.14 -6.47 -20.25
N ALA A 168 4.67 -5.52 -19.44
CA ALA A 168 4.55 -4.14 -19.89
C ALA A 168 5.98 -3.60 -20.07
N ALA A 169 6.65 -3.95 -21.16
CA ALA A 169 7.84 -3.26 -21.61
C ALA A 169 7.37 -1.94 -22.24
N LEU A 170 6.86 -1.03 -21.39
CA LEU A 170 6.64 0.33 -21.81
C LEU A 170 8.00 0.87 -22.23
N ASN A 171 8.13 1.13 -23.53
CA ASN A 171 9.40 1.52 -24.08
C ASN A 171 9.71 2.94 -23.60
N ARG A 172 10.64 3.07 -22.65
CA ARG A 172 11.15 4.37 -22.18
C ARG A 172 11.44 5.32 -23.34
N ASN A 173 11.95 4.82 -24.46
CA ASN A 173 12.29 5.63 -25.62
C ASN A 173 11.05 6.26 -26.28
N VAL A 174 9.89 5.61 -26.23
CA VAL A 174 8.62 6.19 -26.75
C VAL A 174 8.21 7.38 -25.90
N LEU A 175 8.20 7.22 -24.58
CA LEU A 175 7.86 8.30 -23.65
C LEU A 175 8.89 9.43 -23.74
N GLN A 176 10.18 9.12 -23.81
CA GLN A 176 11.25 10.09 -23.91
C GLN A 176 11.14 10.92 -25.20
N ARG A 177 10.86 10.28 -26.34
CA ARG A 177 10.63 10.97 -27.62
C ARG A 177 9.38 11.86 -27.57
N TYR A 178 8.29 11.38 -26.97
CA TYR A 178 7.05 12.15 -26.87
C TYR A 178 7.21 13.40 -26.01
N TYR A 179 7.85 13.27 -24.85
CA TYR A 179 8.04 14.40 -23.94
C TYR A 179 9.20 15.31 -24.34
N GLY A 180 10.13 14.84 -25.17
CA GLY A 180 11.33 15.60 -25.56
C GLY A 180 12.30 15.86 -24.41
N GLY A 181 12.23 15.08 -23.33
CA GLY A 181 13.02 15.27 -22.12
C GLY A 181 13.10 14.03 -21.24
N PRO A 182 13.73 14.12 -20.05
CA PRO A 182 14.01 12.96 -19.22
C PRO A 182 12.73 12.32 -18.67
N VAL A 183 12.68 10.99 -18.71
CA VAL A 183 11.63 10.16 -18.14
C VAL A 183 12.25 8.86 -17.64
N ILE A 184 11.86 8.44 -16.44
CA ILE A 184 12.16 7.10 -15.93
C ILE A 184 10.95 6.24 -16.24
N ALA A 185 11.17 5.14 -16.95
CA ALA A 185 10.14 4.13 -17.19
C ALA A 185 10.79 2.76 -17.05
N ALA A 186 10.29 1.96 -16.12
CA ALA A 186 10.88 0.70 -15.71
C ALA A 186 9.80 -0.30 -15.34
N ALA A 187 10.02 -1.58 -15.65
CA ALA A 187 9.18 -2.66 -15.13
C ALA A 187 9.17 -2.61 -13.58
N ASP A 188 8.03 -2.92 -12.96
CA ASP A 188 7.94 -3.01 -11.50
C ASP A 188 8.95 -4.05 -10.99
N ALA A 189 9.84 -3.62 -10.08
CA ALA A 189 10.94 -4.46 -9.58
C ALA A 189 10.47 -5.71 -8.81
N ARG A 190 9.23 -5.71 -8.31
CA ARG A 190 8.67 -6.84 -7.57
C ARG A 190 8.19 -7.94 -8.52
N LEU A 191 7.37 -7.54 -9.51
CA LEU A 191 6.67 -8.48 -10.38
C LEU A 191 6.28 -7.79 -11.69
N ALA A 192 6.75 -8.32 -12.82
CA ALA A 192 6.53 -7.73 -14.15
C ALA A 192 5.03 -7.61 -14.52
N GLN A 193 4.19 -8.48 -13.95
CA GLN A 193 2.74 -8.47 -14.13
C GLN A 193 2.09 -7.22 -13.50
N LEU A 194 2.73 -6.51 -12.57
CA LEU A 194 2.22 -5.24 -12.06
C LEU A 194 2.38 -4.09 -13.06
N GLY A 195 3.12 -4.30 -14.15
CA GLY A 195 3.34 -3.33 -15.20
C GLY A 195 4.66 -2.59 -15.03
N SER A 196 4.65 -1.31 -15.39
CA SER A 196 5.81 -0.43 -15.34
C SER A 196 5.52 0.81 -14.50
N ARG A 197 6.51 1.22 -13.71
CA ARG A 197 6.54 2.49 -12.99
C ARG A 197 7.14 3.57 -13.90
N ILE A 198 6.50 4.73 -13.91
CA ILE A 198 6.90 5.87 -14.72
C ILE A 198 7.02 7.10 -13.82
N LEU A 199 8.20 7.71 -13.81
CA LEU A 199 8.42 9.01 -13.18
C LEU A 199 8.76 10.02 -14.27
N SER A 200 8.07 11.14 -14.26
CA SER A 200 8.28 12.25 -15.18
C SER A 200 8.17 13.58 -14.43
N PRO A 201 8.79 14.68 -14.91
CA PRO A 201 8.45 16.02 -14.45
C PRO A 201 6.92 16.21 -14.42
N TYR A 202 6.40 16.86 -13.38
CA TYR A 202 4.96 17.03 -13.20
C TYR A 202 4.29 17.89 -14.29
N SER A 203 5.07 18.75 -14.95
CA SER A 203 4.63 19.54 -16.11
C SER A 203 4.24 18.68 -17.32
N TYR A 204 4.66 17.41 -17.35
CA TYR A 204 4.34 16.49 -18.44
C TYR A 204 2.89 15.99 -18.32
N LYS A 205 2.21 15.91 -19.47
CA LYS A 205 0.87 15.32 -19.55
C LYS A 205 0.91 13.84 -19.17
N SER A 206 -0.23 13.30 -18.72
CA SER A 206 -0.38 11.88 -18.41
C SER A 206 0.15 10.99 -19.54
N PRO A 207 0.91 9.90 -19.23
CA PRO A 207 1.42 9.00 -20.25
C PRO A 207 0.32 8.18 -20.94
N ALA A 208 -0.91 8.17 -20.42
CA ALA A 208 -2.06 7.45 -20.98
C ALA A 208 -2.24 7.68 -22.49
N GLY A 209 -2.23 8.94 -22.94
CA GLY A 209 -2.45 9.29 -24.34
C GLY A 209 -1.35 8.78 -25.28
N VAL A 210 -0.09 8.83 -24.83
CA VAL A 210 1.08 8.36 -25.59
C VAL A 210 1.08 6.83 -25.71
N LEU A 211 0.67 6.17 -24.63
CA LEU A 211 0.67 4.72 -24.54
C LEU A 211 -0.56 4.10 -25.20
N GLY A 212 -1.59 4.90 -25.54
CA GLY A 212 -2.87 4.39 -26.03
C GLY A 212 -3.61 3.56 -24.98
N ILE A 213 -3.36 3.80 -23.69
CA ILE A 213 -3.96 3.07 -22.57
C ILE A 213 -4.84 4.05 -21.78
N LYS A 214 -6.03 3.59 -21.36
CA LYS A 214 -6.97 4.42 -20.60
C LYS A 214 -6.40 4.79 -19.23
N SER A 215 -6.66 6.03 -18.80
CA SER A 215 -6.42 6.40 -17.41
C SER A 215 -7.49 5.76 -16.51
N VAL A 216 -7.08 5.21 -15.38
CA VAL A 216 -7.95 4.51 -14.42
C VAL A 216 -7.67 5.00 -12.99
N PRO A 217 -8.63 4.88 -12.06
CA PRO A 217 -8.46 5.31 -10.68
C PRO A 217 -7.34 4.57 -9.94
N PRO A 218 -6.69 5.17 -8.92
CA PRO A 218 -5.65 4.52 -8.12
C PRO A 218 -6.09 3.19 -7.50
N GLU A 219 -7.36 3.06 -7.13
CA GLU A 219 -7.92 1.83 -6.58
C GLU A 219 -7.82 0.64 -7.54
N ALA A 220 -7.84 0.88 -8.87
CA ALA A 220 -7.66 -0.18 -9.86
C ALA A 220 -6.27 -0.82 -9.74
N TYR A 221 -5.24 -0.02 -9.45
CA TYR A 221 -3.89 -0.55 -9.23
C TYR A 221 -3.81 -1.33 -7.92
N ARG A 222 -4.43 -0.85 -6.84
CA ARG A 222 -4.51 -1.58 -5.57
C ARG A 222 -5.22 -2.94 -5.75
N LEU A 223 -6.34 -2.96 -6.46
CA LEU A 223 -7.05 -4.19 -6.79
C LEU A 223 -6.15 -5.16 -7.58
N ARG A 224 -5.40 -4.66 -8.57
CA ARG A 224 -4.41 -5.45 -9.32
C ARG A 224 -3.34 -6.03 -8.39
N ARG A 225 -2.81 -5.25 -7.44
CA ARG A 225 -1.83 -5.75 -6.45
C ARG A 225 -2.42 -6.88 -5.59
N TYR A 226 -3.67 -6.75 -5.15
CA TYR A 226 -4.34 -7.80 -4.34
C TYR A 226 -4.55 -9.08 -5.14
N LEU A 227 -4.95 -8.99 -6.41
CA LEU A 227 -5.04 -10.15 -7.29
C LEU A 227 -3.70 -10.86 -7.51
N HIS A 228 -2.58 -10.16 -7.31
CA HIS A 228 -1.23 -10.74 -7.40
C HIS A 228 -0.61 -11.10 -6.04
N GLY A 229 -1.28 -10.81 -4.91
CA GLY A 229 -0.73 -11.08 -3.58
C GLY A 229 0.37 -10.12 -3.14
N ILE A 230 0.37 -8.89 -3.63
CA ILE A 230 1.47 -7.92 -3.41
C ILE A 230 1.04 -6.81 -2.47
N ALA A 231 1.74 -6.68 -1.34
CA ALA A 231 1.58 -5.53 -0.46
C ALA A 231 2.37 -4.29 -0.93
N GLU A 232 1.88 -3.12 -0.56
CA GLU A 232 2.54 -1.83 -0.76
C GLU A 232 2.12 -0.82 0.33
N GLY A 233 3.10 -0.12 0.89
CA GLY A 233 2.85 0.95 1.87
C GLY A 233 2.52 0.45 3.28
N GLN A 234 2.38 1.40 4.20
CA GLN A 234 2.30 1.11 5.65
C GLN A 234 0.92 0.70 6.13
N ALA A 235 -0.11 0.92 5.31
CA ALA A 235 -1.43 0.33 5.51
C ALA A 235 -1.40 -1.20 5.37
N GLU A 236 -0.46 -1.76 4.60
CA GLU A 236 -0.39 -3.20 4.32
C GLU A 236 0.84 -3.86 4.95
N ILE A 237 1.94 -3.11 5.10
CA ILE A 237 3.20 -3.54 5.71
C ILE A 237 3.39 -2.79 7.02
N LEU A 238 2.96 -3.42 8.13
CA LEU A 238 2.99 -2.80 9.45
C LEU A 238 4.41 -2.43 9.89
N LYS A 239 4.63 -1.13 10.05
CA LYS A 239 5.90 -0.54 10.46
C LYS A 239 6.43 -1.15 11.76
N ALA A 240 7.71 -1.53 11.74
CA ALA A 240 8.47 -2.13 12.82
C ALA A 240 7.90 -3.45 13.39
N ASN A 241 6.87 -4.04 12.76
CA ASN A 241 6.27 -5.31 13.17
C ASN A 241 6.49 -6.40 12.09
N ALA A 242 6.23 -6.05 10.83
CA ALA A 242 6.35 -6.98 9.69
C ALA A 242 7.78 -7.51 9.52
N LEU A 243 7.90 -8.80 9.20
CA LEU A 243 9.15 -9.43 8.77
C LEU A 243 9.31 -9.36 7.25
N PRO A 244 10.51 -9.10 6.72
CA PRO A 244 10.74 -9.00 5.27
C PRO A 244 10.27 -10.24 4.51
N MET A 245 10.62 -11.44 4.99
CA MET A 245 10.28 -12.71 4.33
C MET A 245 8.80 -13.08 4.51
N GLU A 246 8.14 -12.65 5.60
CA GLU A 246 6.68 -12.81 5.74
C GLU A 246 5.93 -11.96 4.71
N MET A 247 6.50 -10.82 4.33
CA MET A 247 5.98 -9.93 3.28
C MET A 247 6.52 -10.29 1.88
N ASN A 248 7.15 -11.46 1.72
CA ASN A 248 7.69 -11.98 0.47
C ASN A 248 8.80 -11.13 -0.17
N MET A 249 9.48 -10.26 0.59
CA MET A 249 10.57 -9.44 0.05
C MET A 249 11.75 -10.29 -0.48
N ASP A 250 11.96 -11.49 0.05
CA ASP A 250 12.98 -12.45 -0.41
C ASP A 250 12.71 -12.99 -1.82
N ILE A 251 11.43 -13.16 -2.18
CA ILE A 251 10.99 -13.69 -3.48
C ILE A 251 10.42 -12.60 -4.42
N LEU A 252 10.52 -11.32 -4.02
CA LEU A 252 10.11 -10.15 -4.81
C LEU A 252 11.29 -9.21 -5.11
N ASN A 253 12.50 -9.76 -5.19
CA ASN A 253 13.75 -9.03 -5.46
C ASN A 253 14.02 -7.89 -4.45
N GLY A 254 13.45 -7.98 -3.25
CA GLY A 254 13.55 -6.96 -2.21
C GLY A 254 14.76 -7.11 -1.29
N ILE A 255 15.44 -8.26 -1.35
CA ILE A 255 16.59 -8.59 -0.49
C ILE A 255 17.70 -9.14 -1.37
N SER A 256 18.90 -8.57 -1.25
CA SER A 256 20.11 -9.19 -1.79
C SER A 256 20.82 -9.93 -0.66
N PHE A 257 21.07 -11.22 -0.88
CA PHE A 257 21.84 -12.06 0.06
C PHE A 257 23.35 -12.03 -0.23
N SER A 258 23.75 -11.54 -1.40
CA SER A 258 25.15 -11.46 -1.84
C SER A 258 25.80 -10.08 -1.62
N LYS A 259 25.06 -9.11 -1.09
CA LYS A 259 25.59 -7.77 -0.79
C LYS A 259 26.26 -7.69 0.59
N GLY A 260 27.05 -6.63 0.77
CA GLY A 260 27.66 -6.29 2.06
C GLY A 260 26.65 -5.92 3.16
N CYS A 261 27.17 -5.64 4.35
CA CYS A 261 26.38 -5.44 5.55
C CYS A 261 25.37 -4.28 5.45
N TYR A 262 24.16 -4.50 5.98
CA TYR A 262 23.14 -3.47 6.09
C TYR A 262 22.38 -3.56 7.43
N VAL A 263 21.72 -2.47 7.82
CA VAL A 263 20.97 -2.41 9.10
C VAL A 263 19.91 -3.50 9.19
N GLY A 264 19.96 -4.33 10.24
CA GLY A 264 18.96 -5.34 10.54
C GLY A 264 19.11 -6.64 9.72
N GLN A 265 20.27 -6.85 9.08
CA GLN A 265 20.56 -8.02 8.26
C GLN A 265 20.60 -9.33 9.07
N GLU A 266 20.97 -9.30 10.35
CA GLU A 266 21.24 -10.49 11.15
C GLU A 266 20.04 -11.43 11.24
N LEU A 267 18.85 -10.87 11.47
CA LEU A 267 17.62 -11.68 11.51
C LEU A 267 17.26 -12.25 10.14
N THR A 268 17.46 -11.46 9.08
CA THR A 268 17.16 -11.85 7.70
C THR A 268 18.06 -13.01 7.26
N ILE A 269 19.37 -12.90 7.45
CA ILE A 269 20.35 -13.96 7.14
C ILE A 269 20.09 -15.20 7.97
N ARG A 270 19.87 -15.04 9.29
CA ARG A 270 19.57 -16.18 10.15
C ARG A 270 18.31 -16.93 9.67
N THR A 271 17.30 -16.19 9.22
CA THR A 271 16.07 -16.80 8.69
C THR A 271 16.31 -17.49 7.35
N ARG A 272 17.22 -16.99 6.51
CA ARG A 272 17.61 -17.61 5.24
C ARG A 272 18.33 -18.95 5.42
N HIS A 273 19.34 -19.03 6.30
CA HIS A 273 20.18 -20.22 6.41
C HIS A 273 19.70 -21.24 7.46
N ARG A 274 19.10 -20.78 8.56
CA ARG A 274 18.74 -21.65 9.70
C ARG A 274 17.28 -21.56 10.10
N GLY A 275 16.54 -20.64 9.50
CA GLY A 275 15.15 -20.38 9.86
C GLY A 275 14.17 -20.98 8.88
N VAL A 276 12.94 -21.10 9.35
CA VAL A 276 11.79 -21.47 8.53
C VAL A 276 10.85 -20.27 8.44
N VAL A 277 10.48 -19.91 7.21
CA VAL A 277 9.39 -18.95 6.96
C VAL A 277 8.05 -19.68 7.06
N ARG A 278 7.44 -19.69 8.25
CA ARG A 278 6.15 -20.37 8.48
C ARG A 278 4.93 -19.58 8.03
N LYS A 279 5.08 -18.28 7.81
CA LYS A 279 3.99 -17.41 7.40
C LYS A 279 4.40 -16.57 6.20
N ARG A 280 3.47 -16.41 5.26
CA ARG A 280 3.63 -15.54 4.11
C ARG A 280 2.34 -14.78 3.86
N LEU A 281 2.48 -13.58 3.34
CA LEU A 281 1.37 -12.80 2.84
C LEU A 281 0.80 -13.48 1.60
N LEU A 282 -0.49 -13.77 1.61
CA LEU A 282 -1.21 -14.42 0.51
C LEU A 282 -2.44 -13.60 0.12
N PRO A 283 -2.79 -13.59 -1.18
CA PRO A 283 -4.09 -13.11 -1.61
C PRO A 283 -5.18 -14.07 -1.15
N CYS A 284 -6.31 -13.51 -0.74
CA CYS A 284 -7.42 -14.24 -0.17
C CYS A 284 -8.74 -13.81 -0.81
N VAL A 285 -9.68 -14.75 -0.92
CA VAL A 285 -11.08 -14.48 -1.24
C VAL A 285 -11.92 -14.65 0.02
N VAL A 286 -12.79 -13.69 0.26
CA VAL A 286 -13.77 -13.63 1.35
C VAL A 286 -15.13 -14.03 0.80
N TYR A 287 -15.86 -14.85 1.54
CA TYR A 287 -17.18 -15.36 1.16
C TYR A 287 -18.04 -15.61 2.41
N THR A 288 -19.35 -15.68 2.22
CA THR A 288 -20.29 -15.96 3.32
C THR A 288 -20.43 -17.46 3.58
N GLU A 289 -21.03 -17.86 4.71
CA GLU A 289 -21.18 -19.27 5.07
C GLU A 289 -22.12 -20.05 4.13
N GLU A 290 -23.04 -19.34 3.48
CA GLU A 290 -24.00 -19.88 2.51
C GLU A 290 -23.36 -20.09 1.13
N GLN A 291 -22.23 -19.44 0.86
CA GLN A 291 -21.52 -19.54 -0.41
C GLN A 291 -20.59 -20.75 -0.44
N THR A 292 -20.48 -21.37 -1.62
CA THR A 292 -19.48 -22.43 -1.83
C THR A 292 -18.07 -21.85 -1.78
N ALA A 293 -17.13 -22.60 -1.19
CA ALA A 293 -15.75 -22.19 -1.09
C ALA A 293 -15.16 -21.85 -2.48
N PRO A 294 -14.60 -20.65 -2.68
CA PRO A 294 -14.07 -20.22 -3.97
C PRO A 294 -13.04 -21.22 -4.53
N LYS A 295 -13.08 -21.48 -5.84
CA LYS A 295 -12.12 -22.35 -6.52
C LYS A 295 -10.92 -21.60 -7.08
N GLY A 296 -11.05 -20.29 -7.26
CA GLY A 296 -10.01 -19.41 -7.79
C GLY A 296 -10.03 -18.04 -7.12
N LEU A 297 -8.95 -17.29 -7.37
CA LEU A 297 -8.82 -15.90 -6.95
C LEU A 297 -9.57 -15.00 -7.95
N GLU A 298 -10.86 -14.82 -7.71
CA GLU A 298 -11.75 -14.05 -8.58
C GLU A 298 -12.34 -12.86 -7.82
N TYR A 299 -12.21 -11.67 -8.43
CA TYR A 299 -12.76 -10.46 -7.86
C TYR A 299 -14.25 -10.31 -8.17
N SER A 300 -15.00 -9.90 -7.17
CA SER A 300 -16.37 -9.46 -7.22
C SER A 300 -16.52 -8.22 -6.34
N SER A 301 -17.16 -7.18 -6.88
CA SER A 301 -17.55 -6.00 -6.13
C SER A 301 -18.84 -6.19 -5.34
N HIS A 302 -19.51 -7.35 -5.49
CA HIS A 302 -20.80 -7.58 -4.87
C HIS A 302 -20.69 -7.69 -3.34
N GLY A 303 -21.45 -6.86 -2.62
CA GLY A 303 -21.52 -6.86 -1.16
C GLY A 303 -20.31 -6.25 -0.42
N ASP A 304 -19.23 -5.89 -1.12
CA ASP A 304 -18.00 -5.29 -0.56
C ASP A 304 -17.52 -5.93 0.76
N LEU A 305 -17.60 -7.27 0.82
CA LEU A 305 -17.41 -8.08 2.04
C LEU A 305 -16.07 -7.79 2.75
N ALA A 306 -15.01 -7.59 1.98
CA ALA A 306 -13.65 -7.46 2.47
C ALA A 306 -13.32 -6.07 3.02
N ALA A 307 -14.00 -5.01 2.57
CA ALA A 307 -13.69 -3.63 2.96
C ALA A 307 -14.02 -3.33 4.44
N ASN A 308 -15.01 -4.04 4.98
CA ASN A 308 -15.49 -3.82 6.35
C ASN A 308 -14.71 -4.58 7.42
N ILE A 309 -13.82 -5.50 7.01
CA ILE A 309 -13.02 -6.31 7.92
C ILE A 309 -11.89 -5.45 8.50
N PRO A 310 -11.80 -5.28 9.84
CA PRO A 310 -10.70 -4.57 10.46
C PRO A 310 -9.34 -5.21 10.17
N GLN A 311 -8.32 -4.39 10.02
CA GLN A 311 -6.94 -4.87 9.94
C GLN A 311 -6.57 -5.62 11.24
N ASP A 312 -5.69 -6.62 11.12
CA ASP A 312 -5.23 -7.49 12.22
C ASP A 312 -6.30 -8.48 12.73
N THR A 313 -7.47 -8.57 12.07
CA THR A 313 -8.50 -9.57 12.39
C THR A 313 -7.91 -10.98 12.30
N GLY A 314 -8.07 -11.77 13.36
CA GLY A 314 -7.55 -13.14 13.43
C GLY A 314 -8.32 -14.09 12.50
N ILE A 315 -7.58 -15.01 11.88
CA ILE A 315 -8.13 -16.06 11.02
C ILE A 315 -8.00 -17.40 11.74
N PHE A 316 -9.10 -18.12 11.89
CA PHE A 316 -9.15 -19.37 12.65
C PHE A 316 -9.77 -20.49 11.82
N ARG A 317 -9.35 -21.74 12.03
CA ARG A 317 -9.96 -22.90 11.34
C ARG A 317 -11.41 -23.07 11.79
N ALA A 318 -12.33 -23.16 10.84
CA ALA A 318 -13.75 -23.42 11.10
C ALA A 318 -13.91 -24.77 11.85
N ALA A 319 -14.96 -24.89 12.65
CA ALA A 319 -15.33 -26.07 13.44
C ALA A 319 -14.52 -26.42 14.71
N LYS A 320 -13.46 -25.69 15.08
CA LYS A 320 -12.78 -25.93 16.38
C LYS A 320 -13.42 -25.11 17.51
N LYS A 321 -14.10 -25.78 18.45
CA LYS A 321 -14.79 -25.19 19.62
C LYS A 321 -13.88 -24.60 20.73
N ARG A 322 -12.54 -24.63 20.59
CA ARG A 322 -11.59 -24.15 21.62
C ARG A 322 -10.70 -23.02 21.09
N ARG A 323 -10.04 -22.29 21.99
CA ARG A 323 -8.97 -21.32 21.69
C ARG A 323 -7.87 -21.98 20.87
N VAL A 324 -7.98 -21.89 19.55
CA VAL A 324 -6.97 -22.36 18.61
C VAL A 324 -6.03 -21.21 18.30
N ARG A 325 -4.75 -21.53 18.12
CA ARG A 325 -3.74 -20.57 17.65
C ARG A 325 -4.19 -20.03 16.28
N SER A 326 -4.30 -18.72 16.14
CA SER A 326 -4.68 -18.05 14.87
C SER A 326 -3.86 -18.59 13.70
N SER A 327 -4.52 -19.09 12.66
CA SER A 327 -3.91 -19.61 11.42
C SER A 327 -3.35 -18.48 10.55
N GLY A 328 -3.93 -17.29 10.66
CA GLY A 328 -3.44 -16.11 9.97
C GLY A 328 -3.95 -14.82 10.57
N ARG A 329 -3.67 -13.70 9.92
CA ARG A 329 -4.26 -12.40 10.23
C ARG A 329 -4.60 -11.64 8.96
N TRP A 330 -5.77 -11.00 8.96
CA TRP A 330 -6.21 -10.14 7.87
C TRP A 330 -5.39 -8.85 7.81
N VAL A 331 -5.03 -8.42 6.59
CA VAL A 331 -4.30 -7.16 6.38
C VAL A 331 -5.23 -6.09 5.84
N GLY A 332 -5.98 -6.38 4.79
CA GLY A 332 -6.90 -5.44 4.15
C GLY A 332 -7.48 -6.00 2.85
N GLY A 333 -8.56 -5.40 2.35
CA GLY A 333 -9.21 -5.88 1.13
C GLY A 333 -10.13 -4.87 0.45
N VAL A 334 -10.67 -5.28 -0.70
CA VAL A 334 -11.62 -4.56 -1.54
C VAL A 334 -12.56 -5.56 -2.20
N GLY A 335 -13.86 -5.25 -2.28
CA GLY A 335 -14.84 -6.18 -2.82
C GLY A 335 -14.87 -7.45 -1.99
N ASN A 336 -14.63 -8.60 -2.61
CA ASN A 336 -14.51 -9.89 -1.94
C ASN A 336 -13.05 -10.38 -1.80
N ILE A 337 -12.03 -9.58 -2.13
CA ILE A 337 -10.62 -10.04 -2.05
C ILE A 337 -9.78 -9.18 -1.12
N GLY A 338 -8.64 -9.71 -0.72
CA GLY A 338 -7.65 -8.95 0.03
C GLY A 338 -6.38 -9.73 0.29
N LEU A 339 -5.60 -9.25 1.25
CA LEU A 339 -4.34 -9.84 1.68
C LEU A 339 -4.46 -10.32 3.12
N ALA A 340 -3.84 -11.46 3.41
CA ALA A 340 -3.71 -11.96 4.77
C ALA A 340 -2.32 -12.56 4.98
N LEU A 341 -1.79 -12.40 6.20
CA LEU A 341 -0.61 -13.13 6.63
C LEU A 341 -1.03 -14.54 7.07
N CYS A 342 -0.75 -15.53 6.24
CA CYS A 342 -1.22 -16.90 6.41
C CYS A 342 -0.10 -17.82 6.87
N ARG A 343 -0.42 -18.79 7.72
CA ARG A 343 0.42 -19.97 7.92
C ARG A 343 0.43 -20.84 6.67
N ILE A 344 1.60 -21.07 6.11
CA ILE A 344 1.71 -21.69 4.78
C ILE A 344 1.49 -23.20 4.81
N ASP A 345 1.83 -23.85 5.93
CA ASP A 345 1.62 -25.28 6.18
C ASP A 345 0.11 -25.64 6.21
N SER A 346 -0.63 -24.94 7.05
CA SER A 346 -2.02 -25.26 7.37
C SER A 346 -3.01 -24.64 6.40
N MET A 347 -2.73 -23.47 5.82
CA MET A 347 -3.68 -22.76 4.97
C MET A 347 -3.36 -22.86 3.47
N ALA A 348 -2.11 -23.12 3.07
CA ALA A 348 -1.68 -23.01 1.68
C ALA A 348 -1.07 -24.30 1.10
N GLY A 349 -0.79 -25.30 1.94
CA GLY A 349 -0.21 -26.57 1.51
C GLY A 349 1.19 -26.44 0.93
N LEU A 350 1.93 -25.40 1.35
CA LEU A 350 3.33 -25.24 0.97
C LEU A 350 4.21 -25.98 1.98
N THR A 351 5.13 -26.77 1.45
CA THR A 351 6.11 -27.49 2.26
C THR A 351 7.09 -26.51 2.89
N ILE A 352 7.32 -26.70 4.18
CA ILE A 352 8.34 -25.98 4.91
C ILE A 352 9.71 -26.61 4.61
N PRO A 353 10.73 -25.83 4.22
CA PRO A 353 12.09 -26.36 4.07
C PRO A 353 12.56 -27.02 5.37
N GLY A 354 13.07 -28.26 5.29
CA GLY A 354 13.61 -29.01 6.43
C GLY A 354 12.57 -29.72 7.33
N GLU A 355 11.28 -29.67 7.01
CA GLU A 355 10.25 -30.49 7.68
C GLU A 355 9.74 -31.59 6.75
N GLU A 356 9.59 -32.81 7.27
CA GLU A 356 8.99 -33.91 6.51
C GLU A 356 7.52 -33.58 6.17
N PRO A 357 7.04 -33.96 4.96
CA PRO A 357 5.64 -33.75 4.54
C PRO A 357 4.59 -34.35 5.49
N ASP A 358 4.99 -35.30 6.34
CA ASP A 358 4.12 -36.14 7.17
C ASP A 358 3.90 -35.61 8.60
N ALA A 359 4.23 -34.34 8.87
CA ALA A 359 3.92 -33.70 10.15
C ALA A 359 2.39 -33.57 10.40
N PRO A 360 1.90 -33.73 11.65
CA PRO A 360 0.50 -34.04 11.96
C PRO A 360 -0.55 -32.94 11.70
N GLU A 361 -0.17 -31.72 11.29
CA GLU A 361 -1.12 -30.72 10.77
C GLU A 361 -1.24 -30.85 9.25
N VAL A 362 -1.74 -32.00 8.78
CA VAL A 362 -1.98 -32.29 7.36
C VAL A 362 -2.79 -31.16 6.75
N TYR A 363 -2.19 -30.46 5.78
CA TYR A 363 -2.88 -29.51 4.92
C TYR A 363 -4.15 -30.18 4.38
N ASN A 364 -5.30 -29.59 4.64
CA ASN A 364 -6.57 -30.06 4.12
C ASN A 364 -7.10 -28.99 3.15
N PRO A 365 -7.17 -29.27 1.83
CA PRO A 365 -7.68 -28.31 0.86
C PRO A 365 -9.16 -27.96 1.04
N PHE A 366 -9.89 -28.76 1.82
CA PHE A 366 -11.29 -28.53 2.22
C PHE A 366 -11.40 -27.87 3.59
N ALA A 367 -10.28 -27.50 4.24
CA ALA A 367 -10.34 -26.73 5.47
C ALA A 367 -10.91 -25.34 5.19
N GLU A 368 -11.89 -24.95 5.99
CA GLU A 368 -12.45 -23.61 5.97
C GLU A 368 -11.87 -22.78 7.12
N PHE A 369 -11.83 -21.47 6.93
CA PHE A 369 -11.29 -20.54 7.90
C PHE A 369 -12.25 -19.36 8.08
N ASP A 370 -12.48 -18.99 9.34
CA ASP A 370 -13.40 -17.94 9.73
C ASP A 370 -12.64 -16.72 10.26
N MET A 371 -13.21 -15.55 9.98
CA MET A 371 -12.89 -14.28 10.61
C MET A 371 -14.13 -13.77 11.32
N LYS A 372 -13.97 -13.46 12.60
CA LYS A 372 -15.02 -12.85 13.43
C LYS A 372 -14.62 -11.44 13.79
N PHE A 373 -15.49 -10.48 13.52
CA PHE A 373 -15.19 -9.07 13.74
C PHE A 373 -16.45 -8.24 13.96
N GLN A 374 -16.26 -7.08 14.58
CA GLN A 374 -17.26 -6.02 14.59
C GLN A 374 -16.97 -5.11 13.38
N PRO A 375 -17.98 -4.79 12.55
CA PRO A 375 -17.79 -3.88 11.42
C PRO A 375 -17.25 -2.55 11.92
N LYS A 376 -16.47 -1.86 11.09
CA LYS A 376 -16.18 -0.45 11.33
C LYS A 376 -17.52 0.30 11.34
N SER A 377 -17.98 0.73 12.50
CA SER A 377 -19.10 1.68 12.57
C SER A 377 -18.73 2.90 11.73
N GLU A 378 -19.59 3.29 10.78
CA GLU A 378 -19.54 4.67 10.29
C GLU A 378 -19.64 5.55 11.54
N VAL A 379 -18.55 6.23 11.90
CA VAL A 379 -18.60 7.22 12.95
C VAL A 379 -19.40 8.38 12.37
N THR A 380 -20.72 8.33 12.52
CA THR A 380 -21.54 9.53 12.46
C THR A 380 -21.07 10.38 13.63
N ILE A 381 -20.16 11.31 13.35
CA ILE A 381 -19.87 12.39 14.28
C ILE A 381 -21.17 13.21 14.29
N GLU A 382 -22.10 12.85 15.15
CA GLU A 382 -23.11 13.80 15.60
C GLU A 382 -22.33 14.91 16.28
N SER A 383 -22.10 15.98 15.52
CA SER A 383 -21.58 17.21 16.05
C SER A 383 -22.57 17.70 17.10
N ARG A 384 -22.35 17.35 18.37
CA ARG A 384 -22.84 18.14 19.48
C ARG A 384 -22.17 19.50 19.34
N VAL A 385 -22.85 20.41 18.69
CA VAL A 385 -22.54 21.84 18.76
C VAL A 385 -22.70 22.19 20.25
N PRO A 386 -21.64 22.62 20.95
CA PRO A 386 -21.80 23.12 22.31
C PRO A 386 -22.65 24.39 22.21
N ASN A 387 -23.77 24.41 22.92
CA ASN A 387 -24.60 25.60 23.05
C ASN A 387 -23.72 26.72 23.65
N PRO A 388 -23.54 27.87 22.98
CA PRO A 388 -22.58 28.87 23.41
C PRO A 388 -23.23 29.84 24.39
N ASP A 389 -23.93 29.35 25.42
CA ASP A 389 -24.40 30.20 26.52
C ASP A 389 -24.45 29.33 27.78
N GLY A 390 -23.45 29.53 28.64
CA GLY A 390 -23.36 28.86 29.93
C GLY A 390 -24.34 29.50 30.90
N ILE A 391 -25.41 28.79 31.23
CA ILE A 391 -26.12 28.92 32.51
C ILE A 391 -26.55 27.51 32.92
N THR A 392 -26.01 27.04 34.04
CA THR A 392 -26.49 25.86 34.74
C THR A 392 -27.77 26.23 35.48
N GLU A 393 -28.91 25.72 35.02
CA GLU A 393 -30.14 25.68 35.82
C GLU A 393 -30.57 24.22 35.99
N GLU A 394 -30.70 23.80 37.24
CA GLU A 394 -31.29 22.51 37.62
C GLU A 394 -32.79 22.50 37.26
N PRO A 395 -33.37 21.39 36.79
CA PRO A 395 -34.78 21.35 36.45
C PRO A 395 -35.62 21.20 37.72
N VAL A 396 -36.46 22.22 38.00
CA VAL A 396 -37.60 22.12 38.91
C VAL A 396 -38.77 21.51 38.14
N ASP A 397 -39.31 20.43 38.69
CA ASP A 397 -40.42 19.65 38.17
C ASP A 397 -41.75 20.33 38.49
N LYS A 398 -42.51 20.81 37.49
CA LYS A 398 -43.97 21.05 37.57
C LYS A 398 -44.65 20.92 36.20
N ASP A 399 -45.59 20.00 36.16
CA ASP A 399 -46.79 19.93 35.31
C ASP A 399 -46.63 19.61 33.82
N GLY A 400 -46.72 18.32 33.52
CA GLY A 400 -47.70 17.78 32.56
C GLY A 400 -47.42 17.96 31.06
N GLY A 401 -46.81 16.95 30.44
CA GLY A 401 -46.85 16.80 28.97
C GLY A 401 -45.93 15.72 28.42
N ALA A 402 -46.50 14.56 28.09
CA ALA A 402 -45.99 13.48 27.23
C ALA A 402 -44.46 13.27 27.18
N ILE A 403 -43.98 12.34 27.99
CA ILE A 403 -42.66 11.71 27.79
C ILE A 403 -42.79 10.81 26.57
N MET A 404 -42.29 11.27 25.41
CA MET A 404 -41.90 10.34 24.36
C MET A 404 -40.77 9.49 24.91
N GLU A 405 -41.08 8.19 25.00
CA GLU A 405 -40.19 7.09 25.33
C GLU A 405 -38.85 7.27 24.61
N ALA A 406 -37.85 7.76 25.34
CA ALA A 406 -36.48 7.66 24.92
C ALA A 406 -36.15 6.17 24.92
N LEU A 407 -36.26 5.54 23.74
CA LEU A 407 -35.64 4.26 23.46
C LEU A 407 -34.14 4.43 23.72
N SER A 408 -33.75 4.16 24.96
CA SER A 408 -32.38 3.88 25.32
C SER A 408 -31.95 2.71 24.44
N LEU A 409 -31.22 3.01 23.37
CA LEU A 409 -30.46 2.01 22.63
C LEU A 409 -29.49 1.40 23.63
N SER A 410 -29.89 0.26 24.17
CA SER A 410 -29.09 -0.55 25.08
C SER A 410 -27.76 -0.83 24.41
N ALA A 411 -26.67 -0.67 25.16
CA ALA A 411 -25.30 -0.93 24.76
C ALA A 411 -24.98 -2.42 24.48
N ASN A 412 -25.94 -3.21 23.99
CA ASN A 412 -25.89 -4.68 24.02
C ASN A 412 -26.15 -5.41 22.69
N ASP A 413 -26.27 -4.73 21.55
CA ASP A 413 -26.46 -5.40 20.25
C ASP A 413 -25.30 -5.14 19.27
N ARG A 414 -24.07 -5.39 19.72
CA ARG A 414 -22.92 -5.42 18.80
C ARG A 414 -22.98 -6.71 17.99
N VAL A 415 -23.67 -6.68 16.86
CA VAL A 415 -23.73 -7.80 15.91
C VAL A 415 -22.30 -8.18 15.50
N GLU A 416 -21.86 -9.37 15.89
CA GLU A 416 -20.58 -9.95 15.48
C GLU A 416 -20.78 -10.56 14.08
N HIS A 417 -20.00 -10.10 13.11
CA HIS A 417 -20.04 -10.65 11.76
C HIS A 417 -19.03 -11.78 11.64
N THR A 418 -19.45 -12.87 10.99
CA THR A 418 -18.57 -13.99 10.62
C THR A 418 -18.48 -14.05 9.10
N LEU A 419 -17.27 -14.07 8.57
CA LEU A 419 -16.99 -14.31 7.15
C LEU A 419 -15.95 -15.40 7.01
N ARG A 420 -16.08 -16.19 5.94
CA ARG A 420 -15.06 -17.19 5.58
C ARG A 420 -13.99 -16.57 4.70
N VAL A 421 -12.78 -17.12 4.79
CA VAL A 421 -11.63 -16.71 3.99
C VAL A 421 -10.88 -17.90 3.44
N LYS A 422 -10.50 -17.81 2.17
CA LYS A 422 -9.67 -18.80 1.51
C LYS A 422 -8.45 -18.16 0.87
N PRO A 423 -7.23 -18.56 1.26
CA PRO A 423 -6.02 -18.06 0.63
C PRO A 423 -5.74 -18.78 -0.69
N PHE A 424 -5.02 -18.10 -1.57
CA PHE A 424 -4.54 -18.63 -2.83
C PHE A 424 -3.04 -18.39 -2.93
N VAL A 425 -2.30 -19.35 -3.48
CA VAL A 425 -0.87 -19.19 -3.76
C VAL A 425 -0.72 -18.86 -5.24
N PRO A 426 -0.30 -17.63 -5.61
CA PRO A 426 -0.03 -17.29 -7.00
C PRO A 426 1.04 -18.18 -7.62
N GLU A 427 0.95 -18.44 -8.92
CA GLU A 427 1.91 -19.25 -9.66
C GLU A 427 3.35 -18.70 -9.58
N TRP A 428 3.50 -17.37 -9.68
CA TRP A 428 4.80 -16.70 -9.55
C TRP A 428 5.46 -17.00 -8.20
N MET A 429 4.67 -17.11 -7.12
CA MET A 429 5.17 -17.37 -5.78
C MET A 429 5.64 -18.80 -5.65
N ARG A 430 4.87 -19.77 -6.18
CA ARG A 430 5.29 -21.18 -6.21
C ARG A 430 6.62 -21.33 -6.95
N SER A 431 6.70 -20.79 -8.16
CA SER A 431 7.92 -20.84 -8.98
C SER A 431 9.12 -20.21 -8.27
N ALA A 432 8.94 -19.06 -7.60
CA ALA A 432 10.02 -18.41 -6.87
C ALA A 432 10.48 -19.21 -5.64
N LEU A 433 9.55 -19.81 -4.90
CA LEU A 433 9.87 -20.66 -3.75
C LEU A 433 10.57 -21.96 -4.16
N ASP A 434 10.11 -22.59 -5.25
CA ASP A 434 10.74 -23.80 -5.79
C ASP A 434 12.17 -23.51 -6.28
N GLN A 435 12.37 -22.37 -6.96
CA GLN A 435 13.71 -21.93 -7.36
C GLN A 435 14.62 -21.67 -6.14
N GLN A 436 14.06 -21.07 -5.09
CA GLN A 436 14.78 -20.82 -3.86
C GLN A 436 15.21 -22.11 -3.15
N LEU A 437 14.33 -23.11 -3.13
CA LEU A 437 14.60 -24.45 -2.61
C LEU A 437 15.65 -25.20 -3.44
N GLY A 438 15.59 -25.07 -4.77
CA GLY A 438 16.60 -25.65 -5.67
C GLY A 438 18.00 -25.12 -5.37
N ARG A 439 18.16 -23.79 -5.32
CA ARG A 439 19.46 -23.15 -5.01
C ARG A 439 20.02 -23.54 -3.64
N ALA A 440 19.16 -23.70 -2.64
CA ALA A 440 19.61 -24.12 -1.32
C ALA A 440 20.22 -25.53 -1.32
N LYS A 441 19.68 -26.44 -2.14
CA LYS A 441 20.24 -27.79 -2.30
C LYS A 441 21.56 -27.76 -3.06
N ASP A 442 21.69 -26.89 -4.07
CA ASP A 442 22.94 -26.74 -4.81
C ASP A 442 24.05 -26.18 -3.90
N GLU A 443 23.74 -25.17 -3.08
CA GLU A 443 24.65 -24.58 -2.07
C GLU A 443 25.09 -25.65 -1.02
N GLU A 444 24.18 -26.48 -0.51
CA GLU A 444 24.51 -27.57 0.43
C GLU A 444 25.45 -28.63 -0.20
N ILE A 445 25.28 -28.93 -1.49
CA ILE A 445 26.14 -29.90 -2.20
C ILE A 445 27.55 -29.33 -2.41
N GLU A 446 27.67 -28.04 -2.74
CA GLU A 446 28.95 -27.36 -2.88
C GLU A 446 29.71 -27.31 -1.54
N ASP A 447 29.04 -26.93 -0.44
CA ASP A 447 29.63 -26.91 0.90
C ASP A 447 30.11 -28.31 1.33
N GLU A 448 29.30 -29.36 1.07
CA GLU A 448 29.71 -30.75 1.34
C GLU A 448 30.87 -31.25 0.47
N ALA A 449 31.04 -30.68 -0.73
CA ALA A 449 32.14 -31.03 -1.63
C ALA A 449 33.44 -30.34 -1.19
N GLU A 450 33.38 -29.07 -0.78
CA GLU A 450 34.53 -28.34 -0.22
C GLU A 450 35.01 -28.97 1.09
N GLU A 451 34.10 -29.34 2.00
CA GLU A 451 34.47 -30.04 3.25
C GLU A 451 35.13 -31.41 3.01
N LYS A 452 34.82 -32.07 1.89
CA LYS A 452 35.45 -33.34 1.48
C LYS A 452 36.78 -33.15 0.77
N GLU A 453 37.04 -32.00 0.16
CA GLU A 453 38.34 -31.66 -0.42
C GLU A 453 39.33 -31.14 0.65
N GLU A 454 38.85 -30.55 1.74
CA GLU A 454 39.68 -30.13 2.88
C GLU A 454 40.07 -31.28 3.85
N GLN A 455 39.39 -32.43 3.77
CA GLN A 455 39.67 -33.66 4.55
C GLN A 455 40.62 -34.62 3.81
#